data_AF-A0A1W7D2V7-F1
#
_entry.id   AF-A0A1W7D2V7-F1
#
_cell.length_a   1.000
_cell.length_b   1.000
_cell.length_c   1.000
_cell.angle_alpha   90.00
_cell.angle_beta   90.00
_cell.angle_gamma   90.00
#
_symmetry.space_group_name_H-M   'P 1'
#
loop_
_entity.id
_entity.type
_entity.pdbx_description
1 polymer ?
#
loop_
_entity_poly.entity_id
_entity_poly.type
_entity_poly.pdbx_seq_one_letter_code
_entity_poly.pdbx_strand_id
1 'polypeptide(L)'
;MFRQVTTAEDHAELVADLVRVLETRILDPLEILLASDALLEPVRARLRVEAEVWAAQLLGADRKRATATAARLIGALFPGDAPFDPPASWWRTALGRAVARATGHPSAAAVSYSTAGAILGITRQGVHDLVKRGKLARDSGGGVTTSSIRDRLNRPQESIPCHPKK
;
A
#
# COMPACT_ATOMS: atom_id res chain seq x y z
N MET A 1 0.91 -24.14 9.30
CA MET A 1 -0.47 -23.65 9.52
C MET A 1 -0.41 -22.34 10.33
N PHE A 2 0.06 -21.24 9.71
CA PHE A 2 0.33 -19.94 10.39
C PHE A 2 -0.13 -18.71 9.57
N ARG A 3 -0.89 -18.91 8.48
CA ARG A 3 -1.20 -17.85 7.50
C ARG A 3 -2.57 -17.19 7.68
N GLN A 4 -3.39 -17.64 8.64
CA GLN A 4 -4.74 -17.09 8.86
C GLN A 4 -4.76 -15.91 9.84
N VAL A 5 -3.95 -15.96 10.91
CA VAL A 5 -3.90 -14.89 11.94
C VAL A 5 -3.38 -13.57 11.36
N THR A 6 -2.36 -13.65 10.49
CA THR A 6 -1.77 -12.47 9.84
C THR A 6 -2.77 -11.71 8.98
N THR A 7 -3.73 -12.38 8.34
CA THR A 7 -4.73 -11.72 7.48
C THR A 7 -5.79 -10.94 8.25
N ALA A 8 -6.18 -11.41 9.43
CA ALA A 8 -7.17 -10.71 10.26
C ALA A 8 -6.54 -9.48 10.93
N GLU A 9 -5.30 -9.61 11.41
CA GLU A 9 -4.52 -8.49 11.95
C GLU A 9 -4.19 -7.45 10.87
N ASP A 10 -3.71 -7.88 9.69
CA ASP A 10 -3.46 -7.00 8.54
C ASP A 10 -4.74 -6.26 8.12
N HIS A 11 -5.89 -6.94 8.17
CA HIS A 11 -7.17 -6.35 7.82
C HIS A 11 -7.61 -5.30 8.85
N ALA A 12 -7.57 -5.61 10.15
CA ALA A 12 -7.88 -4.66 11.21
C ALA A 12 -6.95 -3.44 11.19
N GLU A 13 -5.64 -3.64 10.98
CA GLU A 13 -4.68 -2.54 10.84
C GLU A 13 -5.01 -1.65 9.64
N LEU A 14 -5.36 -2.25 8.50
CA LEU A 14 -5.74 -1.51 7.29
C LEU A 14 -7.06 -0.74 7.47
N VAL A 15 -8.05 -1.33 8.14
CA VAL A 15 -9.31 -0.63 8.45
C VAL A 15 -9.04 0.58 9.34
N ALA A 16 -8.26 0.42 10.40
CA ALA A 16 -7.89 1.53 11.29
C ALA A 16 -7.14 2.64 10.53
N ASP A 17 -6.19 2.27 9.67
CA ASP A 17 -5.45 3.24 8.84
C ASP A 17 -6.38 3.97 7.86
N LEU A 18 -7.30 3.27 7.20
CA LEU A 18 -8.29 3.85 6.29
C LEU A 18 -9.21 4.84 7.01
N VAL A 19 -9.79 4.45 8.16
CA VAL A 19 -10.66 5.33 8.96
C VAL A 19 -9.90 6.59 9.36
N ARG A 20 -8.68 6.46 9.87
CA ARG A 20 -7.83 7.60 10.25
C ARG A 20 -7.59 8.54 9.07
N VAL A 21 -7.26 7.99 7.89
CA VAL A 21 -7.01 8.81 6.69
C VAL A 21 -8.30 9.51 6.22
N LEU A 22 -9.45 8.82 6.26
CA LEU A 22 -10.75 9.40 5.91
C LEU A 22 -11.14 10.53 6.85
N GLU A 23 -10.95 10.34 8.16
CA GLU A 23 -11.19 11.39 9.17
C GLU A 23 -10.33 12.61 8.86
N THR A 24 -9.01 12.45 8.83
CA THR A 24 -8.08 13.58 8.63
C THR A 24 -8.21 14.29 7.27
N ARG A 25 -8.51 13.55 6.20
CA ARG A 25 -8.48 14.10 4.83
C ARG A 25 -9.84 14.56 4.33
N ILE A 26 -10.94 14.04 4.87
CA ILE A 26 -12.29 14.28 4.35
C ILE A 26 -13.20 14.86 5.44
N LEU A 27 -13.32 14.19 6.58
CA LEU A 27 -14.30 14.59 7.60
C LEU A 27 -13.84 15.84 8.37
N ASP A 28 -12.59 15.91 8.83
CA ASP A 28 -12.12 17.08 9.59
C ASP A 28 -12.23 18.38 8.75
N PRO A 29 -11.85 18.42 7.45
CA PRO A 29 -12.11 19.60 6.62
C PRO A 29 -13.59 19.95 6.47
N LEU A 30 -14.47 18.95 6.32
CA LEU A 30 -15.92 19.19 6.24
C LEU A 30 -16.49 19.70 7.57
N GLU A 31 -16.00 19.18 8.69
CA GLU A 31 -16.40 19.62 10.03
C GLU A 31 -16.07 21.10 10.22
N ILE A 32 -14.86 21.51 9.81
CA ILE A 32 -14.42 22.91 9.82
C ILE A 32 -15.34 23.79 8.96
N LEU A 33 -15.67 23.35 7.74
CA LEU A 33 -16.48 24.14 6.80
C LEU A 33 -17.95 24.24 7.20
N LEU A 34 -18.51 23.17 7.76
CA LEU A 34 -19.91 23.09 8.16
C LEU A 34 -20.14 23.55 9.60
N ALA A 35 -19.07 23.70 10.39
CA ALA A 35 -19.11 24.02 11.81
C ALA A 35 -20.06 23.11 12.61
N SER A 36 -20.15 21.83 12.24
CA SER A 36 -21.07 20.87 12.85
C SER A 36 -20.60 19.43 12.67
N ASP A 37 -20.24 18.80 13.78
CA ASP A 37 -19.95 17.35 13.83
C ASP A 37 -21.22 16.50 13.73
N ALA A 38 -22.35 16.98 14.29
CA ALA A 38 -23.62 16.26 14.29
C ALA A 38 -24.14 15.93 12.87
N LEU A 39 -23.84 16.78 11.88
CA LEU A 39 -24.19 16.52 10.47
C LEU A 39 -23.31 15.42 9.85
N LEU A 40 -22.12 15.18 10.37
CA LEU A 40 -21.15 14.24 9.82
C LEU A 40 -21.19 12.86 10.48
N GLU A 41 -21.78 12.71 11.66
CA GLU A 41 -21.87 11.42 12.35
C GLU A 41 -22.45 10.27 11.50
N PRO A 42 -23.56 10.45 10.74
CA PRO A 42 -24.05 9.40 9.84
C PRO A 42 -23.05 9.03 8.74
N VAL A 43 -22.31 10.02 8.22
CA VAL A 43 -21.29 9.83 7.20
C VAL A 43 -20.09 9.07 7.80
N ARG A 44 -19.65 9.44 9.01
CA ARG A 44 -18.59 8.78 9.75
C ARG A 44 -18.91 7.31 9.97
N ALA A 45 -20.13 7.00 10.42
CA ALA A 45 -20.60 5.63 10.58
C ALA A 45 -20.57 4.84 9.26
N ARG A 46 -21.02 5.45 8.15
CA ARG A 46 -20.97 4.79 6.83
C ARG A 46 -19.55 4.55 6.35
N LEU A 47 -18.65 5.51 6.51
CA LEU A 47 -17.26 5.39 6.09
C LEU A 47 -16.51 4.29 6.84
N ARG A 48 -16.83 4.04 8.12
CA ARG A 48 -16.28 2.90 8.87
C ARG A 48 -16.69 1.57 8.23
N VAL A 49 -17.95 1.40 7.84
CA VAL A 49 -18.43 0.20 7.14
C VAL A 49 -17.76 0.06 5.76
N GLU A 50 -17.58 1.16 5.04
CA GLU A 50 -16.90 1.13 3.74
C GLU A 50 -15.41 0.80 3.87
N ALA A 51 -14.74 1.26 4.92
CA ALA A 51 -13.34 0.94 5.18
C ALA A 51 -13.13 -0.59 5.33
N GLU A 52 -14.04 -1.29 6.02
CA GLU A 52 -14.06 -2.75 6.13
C GLU A 52 -14.11 -3.42 4.74
N VAL A 53 -15.02 -2.94 3.90
CA VAL A 53 -15.22 -3.45 2.54
C VAL A 53 -13.99 -3.19 1.68
N TRP A 54 -13.42 -1.99 1.72
CA TRP A 54 -12.25 -1.63 0.92
C TRP A 54 -10.99 -2.36 1.39
N ALA A 55 -10.82 -2.56 2.70
CA ALA A 55 -9.74 -3.36 3.25
C ALA A 55 -9.82 -4.81 2.73
N ALA A 56 -11.01 -5.42 2.77
CA ALA A 56 -11.24 -6.75 2.23
C ALA A 56 -10.96 -6.83 0.72
N GLN A 57 -11.30 -5.79 -0.04
CA GLN A 57 -11.03 -5.72 -1.48
C GLN A 57 -9.54 -5.58 -1.80
N LEU A 58 -8.81 -4.78 -1.02
CA LEU A 58 -7.37 -4.55 -1.19
C LEU A 58 -6.53 -5.78 -0.83
N LEU A 59 -6.93 -6.51 0.21
CA LEU A 59 -6.24 -7.72 0.68
C LEU A 59 -6.72 -9.00 -0.02
N GLY A 60 -7.82 -8.94 -0.75
CA GLY A 60 -8.42 -10.06 -1.45
C GLY A 60 -7.58 -10.58 -2.62
N ALA A 61 -7.92 -11.78 -3.09
CA ALA A 61 -7.22 -12.45 -4.19
C ALA A 61 -7.51 -11.83 -5.58
N ASP A 62 -8.61 -11.08 -5.73
CA ASP A 62 -8.95 -10.41 -6.99
C ASP A 62 -8.09 -9.17 -7.21
N ARG A 63 -7.01 -9.36 -7.97
CA ARG A 63 -6.05 -8.30 -8.28
C ARG A 63 -6.64 -7.13 -9.07
N LYS A 64 -7.62 -7.37 -9.94
CA LYS A 64 -8.25 -6.28 -10.72
C LYS A 64 -9.07 -5.41 -9.79
N ARG A 65 -9.86 -6.03 -8.90
CA ARG A 65 -10.63 -5.31 -7.90
C ARG A 65 -9.75 -4.57 -6.89
N ALA A 66 -8.66 -5.18 -6.42
CA ALA A 66 -7.70 -4.52 -5.54
C ALA A 66 -7.07 -3.29 -6.20
N THR A 67 -6.66 -3.41 -7.47
CA THR A 67 -6.08 -2.29 -8.26
C THR A 67 -7.08 -1.15 -8.43
N ALA A 68 -8.33 -1.46 -8.83
CA ALA A 68 -9.37 -0.45 -9.01
C ALA A 68 -9.72 0.25 -7.69
N THR A 69 -9.78 -0.50 -6.59
CA THR A 69 -10.03 0.03 -5.24
C THR A 69 -8.90 0.98 -4.82
N ALA A 70 -7.64 0.56 -5.00
CA ALA A 70 -6.48 1.38 -4.71
C ALA A 70 -6.51 2.69 -5.52
N ALA A 71 -6.75 2.62 -6.83
CA ALA A 71 -6.81 3.81 -7.69
C ALA A 71 -7.91 4.78 -7.23
N ARG A 72 -9.12 4.28 -6.93
CA ARG A 72 -10.23 5.10 -6.44
C ARG A 72 -9.91 5.78 -5.11
N LEU A 73 -9.32 5.05 -4.15
CA LEU A 73 -8.96 5.61 -2.85
C LEU A 73 -7.85 6.66 -2.97
N ILE A 74 -6.84 6.41 -3.81
CA ILE A 74 -5.76 7.37 -4.04
C ILE A 74 -6.33 8.66 -4.62
N GLY A 75 -7.15 8.56 -5.67
CA GLY A 75 -7.75 9.73 -6.31
C GLY A 75 -8.65 10.55 -5.37
N ALA A 76 -9.35 9.89 -4.44
CA ALA A 76 -10.22 10.58 -3.48
C ALA A 76 -9.46 11.20 -2.29
N LEU A 77 -8.46 10.50 -1.75
CA LEU A 77 -7.81 10.87 -0.47
C LEU A 77 -6.55 11.71 -0.65
N PHE A 78 -5.94 11.68 -1.85
CA PHE A 78 -4.73 12.41 -2.18
C PHE A 78 -4.94 13.20 -3.48
N PRO A 79 -5.87 14.17 -3.47
CA PRO A 79 -6.12 14.99 -4.65
C PRO A 79 -4.89 15.82 -4.99
N GLY A 80 -4.61 15.96 -6.28
CA GLY A 80 -3.53 16.78 -6.82
C GLY A 80 -3.42 16.61 -8.33
N ASP A 81 -2.89 17.64 -9.01
CA ASP A 81 -2.74 17.63 -10.47
C ASP A 81 -1.46 16.90 -10.93
N ALA A 82 -0.58 16.56 -9.99
CA ALA A 82 0.63 15.80 -10.24
C ALA A 82 0.41 14.29 -10.06
N PRO A 83 1.20 13.44 -10.73
CA PRO A 83 1.22 12.01 -10.43
C PRO A 83 1.41 11.76 -8.93
N PHE A 84 0.67 10.80 -8.38
CA PHE A 84 0.79 10.44 -6.96
C PHE A 84 2.22 9.98 -6.63
N ASP A 85 2.93 10.75 -5.82
CA ASP A 85 4.32 10.50 -5.41
C ASP A 85 4.44 10.69 -3.88
N PRO A 86 4.06 9.67 -3.08
CA PRO A 86 4.01 9.79 -1.64
C PRO A 86 5.42 9.71 -1.01
N PRO A 87 5.62 10.31 0.17
CA PRO A 87 6.90 10.22 0.86
C PRO A 87 7.23 8.77 1.26
N ALA A 88 8.52 8.48 1.44
CA ALA A 88 8.99 7.13 1.78
C ALA A 88 8.30 6.52 3.02
N SER A 89 7.93 7.35 4.00
CA SER A 89 7.22 6.91 5.21
C SER A 89 5.82 6.37 4.93
N TRP A 90 5.16 6.82 3.87
CA TRP A 90 3.81 6.38 3.51
C TRP A 90 3.76 4.90 3.15
N TRP A 91 4.81 4.38 2.50
CA TRP A 91 4.92 2.97 2.15
C TRP A 91 4.95 2.03 3.37
N ARG A 92 5.21 2.58 4.57
CA ARG A 92 5.18 1.81 5.81
C ARG A 92 3.79 1.74 6.45
N THR A 93 2.82 2.55 6.04
CA THR A 93 1.46 2.47 6.59
C THR A 93 0.73 1.24 6.03
N ALA A 94 -0.34 0.81 6.71
CA ALA A 94 -1.12 -0.34 6.24
C ALA A 94 -1.71 -0.09 4.85
N LEU A 95 -2.25 1.10 4.60
CA LEU A 95 -2.73 1.51 3.28
C LEU A 95 -1.60 1.50 2.24
N GLY A 96 -0.43 2.05 2.56
CA GLY A 96 0.71 2.07 1.65
C GLY A 96 1.18 0.66 1.25
N ARG A 97 1.26 -0.25 2.22
CA ARG A 97 1.61 -1.65 1.97
C ARG A 97 0.54 -2.38 1.16
N ALA A 98 -0.74 -2.13 1.41
CA ALA A 98 -1.85 -2.71 0.65
C ALA A 98 -1.85 -2.23 -0.81
N VAL A 99 -1.69 -0.92 -1.03
CA VAL A 99 -1.54 -0.33 -2.38
C VAL A 99 -0.32 -0.91 -3.09
N ALA A 100 0.82 -1.01 -2.42
CA ALA A 100 2.03 -1.59 -2.99
C ALA A 100 1.84 -3.05 -3.46
N ARG A 101 1.09 -3.85 -2.71
CA ARG A 101 0.76 -5.24 -3.11
C ARG A 101 -0.20 -5.28 -4.30
N ALA A 102 -1.12 -4.33 -4.41
CA ALA A 102 -2.08 -4.26 -5.51
C ALA A 102 -1.43 -3.74 -6.81
N THR A 103 -0.62 -2.67 -6.73
CA THR A 103 -0.18 -1.90 -7.89
C THR A 103 1.34 -1.77 -8.01
N GLY A 104 2.09 -1.96 -6.92
CA GLY A 104 3.50 -1.58 -6.80
C GLY A 104 3.62 -0.07 -6.58
N HIS A 105 3.92 0.70 -7.63
CA HIS A 105 3.79 2.15 -7.65
C HIS A 105 2.60 2.54 -8.53
N PRO A 106 1.58 3.26 -8.03
CA PRO A 106 0.32 3.47 -8.75
C PRO A 106 0.45 4.40 -9.97
N SER A 107 1.50 5.22 -10.03
CA SER A 107 1.66 6.28 -11.03
C SER A 107 2.93 6.16 -11.88
N ALA A 108 3.78 5.15 -11.64
CA ALA A 108 5.07 5.01 -12.32
C ALA A 108 5.31 3.56 -12.78
N ALA A 109 5.79 3.38 -14.01
CA ALA A 109 6.14 2.07 -14.55
C ALA A 109 7.45 1.51 -13.94
N ALA A 110 8.36 2.41 -13.55
CA ALA A 110 9.59 2.09 -12.85
C ALA A 110 9.92 3.19 -11.84
N VAL A 111 10.64 2.83 -10.79
CA VAL A 111 11.00 3.73 -9.68
C VAL A 111 12.49 3.66 -9.36
N SER A 112 12.99 4.66 -8.64
CA SER A 112 14.34 4.67 -8.11
C SER A 112 14.58 3.51 -7.12
N TYR A 113 15.84 3.17 -6.87
CA TYR A 113 16.18 2.10 -5.91
C TYR A 113 15.80 2.48 -4.47
N SER A 114 15.83 3.77 -4.13
CA SER A 114 15.37 4.27 -2.83
C SER A 114 13.85 4.11 -2.70
N THR A 115 13.09 4.48 -3.72
CA THR A 115 11.62 4.30 -3.72
C THR A 115 11.26 2.83 -3.67
N ALA A 116 11.92 1.98 -4.47
CA ALA A 116 11.75 0.53 -4.41
C ALA A 116 12.05 -0.03 -3.02
N GLY A 117 13.10 0.48 -2.36
CA GLY A 117 13.45 0.09 -0.99
C GLY A 117 12.36 0.45 0.00
N ALA A 118 11.82 1.67 -0.08
CA ALA A 118 10.70 2.11 0.74
C ALA A 118 9.46 1.23 0.54
N ILE A 119 9.09 0.94 -0.71
CA ILE A 119 7.94 0.07 -1.05
C ILE A 119 8.13 -1.35 -0.49
N LEU A 120 9.33 -1.90 -0.61
CA LEU A 120 9.66 -3.26 -0.17
C LEU A 120 9.95 -3.36 1.33
N GLY A 121 10.09 -2.24 2.04
CA GLY A 121 10.52 -2.22 3.44
C GLY A 121 11.96 -2.67 3.66
N ILE A 122 12.85 -2.44 2.67
CA ILE A 122 14.27 -2.82 2.73
C ILE A 122 15.18 -1.63 2.36
N THR A 123 16.48 -1.78 2.60
CA THR A 123 17.45 -0.75 2.23
C THR A 123 17.63 -0.65 0.71
N ARG A 124 18.09 0.53 0.24
CA ARG A 124 18.52 0.73 -1.16
C ARG A 124 19.54 -0.33 -1.60
N GLN A 125 20.46 -0.70 -0.71
CA GLN A 125 21.45 -1.74 -0.99
C GLN A 125 20.80 -3.11 -1.15
N GLY A 126 19.82 -3.46 -0.32
CA GLY A 126 19.05 -4.69 -0.47
C GLY A 126 18.33 -4.76 -1.82
N VAL A 127 17.78 -3.65 -2.32
CA VAL A 127 17.22 -3.58 -3.67
C VAL A 127 18.28 -3.86 -4.72
N HIS A 128 19.46 -3.25 -4.58
CA HIS A 128 20.56 -3.46 -5.52
C HIS A 128 20.98 -4.93 -5.59
N ASP A 129 21.09 -5.59 -4.44
CA ASP A 129 21.43 -7.01 -4.38
C ASP A 129 20.35 -7.87 -5.03
N LEU A 130 19.06 -7.52 -4.88
CA LEU A 130 17.95 -8.22 -5.53
C LEU A 130 17.96 -8.05 -7.05
N VAL A 131 18.25 -6.85 -7.56
CA VAL A 131 18.40 -6.63 -9.01
C VAL A 131 19.58 -7.42 -9.55
N LYS A 132 20.74 -7.37 -8.88
CA LYS A 132 21.94 -8.13 -9.27
C LYS A 132 21.70 -9.64 -9.31
N ARG A 133 20.86 -10.16 -8.43
CA ARG A 133 20.45 -11.57 -8.36
C ARG A 133 19.29 -11.94 -9.30
N GLY A 134 18.82 -11.02 -10.14
CA GLY A 134 17.68 -11.24 -11.05
C GLY A 134 16.33 -11.44 -10.33
N LYS A 135 16.22 -11.01 -9.08
CA LYS A 135 15.00 -11.13 -8.26
C LYS A 135 14.07 -9.92 -8.37
N LEU A 136 14.57 -8.82 -8.95
CA LEU A 136 13.82 -7.63 -9.36
C LEU A 136 14.24 -7.27 -10.78
N ALA A 137 13.31 -6.77 -11.58
CA ALA A 137 13.58 -6.40 -12.97
C ALA A 137 14.00 -4.93 -13.05
N ARG A 138 15.02 -4.66 -13.85
CA ARG A 138 15.49 -3.31 -14.16
C ARG A 138 14.74 -2.78 -15.38
N ASP A 139 14.40 -1.50 -15.35
CA ASP A 139 13.90 -0.79 -16.52
C ASP A 139 15.05 -0.25 -17.39
N SER A 140 14.77 0.10 -18.65
CA SER A 140 15.75 0.68 -19.57
C SER A 140 16.31 2.02 -19.07
N GLY A 141 15.53 2.79 -18.30
CA GLY A 141 15.96 4.03 -17.63
C GLY A 141 16.82 3.79 -16.38
N GLY A 142 17.12 2.54 -16.03
CA GLY A 142 18.03 2.19 -14.95
C GLY A 142 17.37 2.05 -13.57
N GLY A 143 16.07 2.31 -13.44
CA GLY A 143 15.26 2.07 -12.24
C GLY A 143 14.78 0.61 -12.10
N VAL A 144 13.90 0.36 -11.13
CA VAL A 144 13.29 -0.96 -10.87
C VAL A 144 11.83 -0.93 -11.31
N THR A 145 11.40 -1.94 -12.07
CA THR A 145 10.01 -1.95 -12.58
C THR A 145 9.01 -2.18 -11.46
N THR A 146 7.93 -1.41 -11.50
CA THR A 146 6.80 -1.50 -10.58
C THR A 146 6.15 -2.88 -10.55
N SER A 147 6.04 -3.53 -11.72
CA SER A 147 5.51 -4.89 -11.84
C SER A 147 6.35 -5.90 -11.06
N SER A 148 7.69 -5.81 -11.14
CA SER A 148 8.57 -6.74 -10.42
C SER A 148 8.56 -6.54 -8.91
N ILE A 149 8.42 -5.30 -8.44
CA ILE A 149 8.25 -4.97 -7.02
C ILE A 149 6.94 -5.61 -6.50
N ARG A 150 5.83 -5.36 -7.20
CA ARG A 150 4.52 -5.93 -6.87
C ARG A 150 4.57 -7.46 -6.84
N ASP A 151 5.14 -8.08 -7.86
CA ASP A 151 5.22 -9.54 -7.95
C ASP A 151 6.05 -10.10 -6.80
N ARG A 152 7.13 -9.42 -6.39
CA ARG A 152 7.94 -9.81 -5.23
C ARG A 152 7.17 -9.69 -3.92
N LEU A 153 6.42 -8.61 -3.70
CA LEU A 153 5.59 -8.44 -2.49
C LEU A 153 4.52 -9.54 -2.32
N ASN A 154 4.09 -10.13 -3.43
CA ASN A 154 3.07 -11.18 -3.46
C ASN A 154 3.66 -12.60 -3.45
N ARG A 155 4.98 -12.77 -3.47
CA ARG A 155 5.60 -14.09 -3.31
C ARG A 155 5.57 -14.51 -1.85
N PRO A 156 5.25 -15.78 -1.54
CA PRO A 156 5.55 -16.34 -0.22
C PRO A 156 7.02 -16.12 0.10
N GLN A 157 7.35 -15.65 1.31
CA GLN A 157 8.75 -15.46 1.68
C GLN A 157 9.49 -16.80 1.59
N GLU A 158 10.48 -16.90 0.71
CA GLU A 158 11.44 -18.00 0.72
C GLU A 158 12.16 -17.97 2.07
N SER A 159 11.93 -18.97 2.91
CA SER A 159 12.73 -19.18 4.11
C SER A 159 14.19 -19.37 3.70
N ILE A 160 15.08 -18.57 4.26
CA ILE A 160 16.52 -18.75 4.08
C ILE A 160 16.88 -20.11 4.68
N PRO A 161 17.42 -21.08 3.91
CA PRO A 161 17.91 -22.32 4.51
C PRO A 161 19.06 -21.96 5.46
N CYS A 162 18.90 -22.31 6.74
CA CYS A 162 19.98 -22.24 7.71
C CYS A 162 21.04 -23.27 7.29
N HIS A 163 22.13 -22.82 6.67
CA HIS A 163 23.28 -23.69 6.46
C HIS A 163 23.97 -23.90 7.82
N PRO A 164 24.11 -25.14 8.31
CA PRO A 164 24.90 -25.39 9.51
C PRO A 164 26.36 -25.05 9.19
N LYS A 165 26.98 -24.23 10.04
CA LYS A 165 28.42 -24.02 9.99
C LYS A 165 29.10 -25.35 10.32
N LYS A 166 29.96 -25.81 9.42
CA LYS A 166 30.93 -26.88 9.69
C LYS A 166 32.00 -26.39 10.65
#